data_AF-A0A8J3X321-F1
#
_entry.id   AF-A0A8J3X321-F1
#
_cell.length_a   1.000
_cell.length_b   1.000
_cell.length_c   1.000
_cell.angle_alpha   90.00
_cell.angle_beta   90.00
_cell.angle_gamma   90.00
#
_symmetry.space_group_name_H-M   'P 1'
#
loop_
_entity.id
_entity.type
_entity.pdbx_description
1 polymer ?
#
loop_
_entity_poly.entity_id
_entity_poly.type
_entity_poly.pdbx_seq_one_letter_code
_entity_poly.pdbx_strand_id
1 'polypeptide(L)'
;MRRVAPVLAFLLLAALSACTSEPKEAGSTTLTVLLDHDVTAAQKSVVEQRLRAMPSIEGVAFETRDQAYEKMRKDSPVLPADLGPGHLSESFRATVTDASVAEAVDLVMGMVDGVGAVVLMIADVDPLPSRIGVIVRLEPTATGEQRAAVEEALRALPHAESVEFEDRDAAYERLRKQCQGKGDLATKLNSQVTRASLRFQLPLNGKGRFMPPEIERLDGVEAVRLVPVAML
;
A
#
# COMPACT_ATOMS: atom_id res chain seq x y z
N MET A 1 13.15 60.92 42.17
CA MET A 1 11.85 60.62 41.54
C MET A 1 12.10 59.90 40.22
N ARG A 2 11.98 58.57 40.21
CA ARG A 2 11.06 57.77 39.37
C ARG A 2 11.05 58.16 37.89
N ARG A 3 11.60 57.30 37.01
CA ARG A 3 10.85 56.64 35.93
C ARG A 3 11.44 55.25 35.62
N VAL A 4 10.55 54.27 35.66
CA VAL A 4 10.73 52.84 35.44
C VAL A 4 10.19 52.53 34.04
N ALA A 5 10.91 51.67 33.29
CA ALA A 5 10.53 50.76 32.18
C ALA A 5 9.41 51.15 31.18
N PRO A 6 9.58 50.87 29.86
CA PRO A 6 9.37 49.49 29.40
C PRO A 6 10.30 49.04 28.25
N VAL A 7 11.14 48.03 28.50
CA VAL A 7 11.87 47.27 27.46
C VAL A 7 11.31 45.83 27.33
N LEU A 8 10.19 45.54 28.00
CA LEU A 8 9.70 44.18 28.22
C LEU A 8 8.55 43.80 27.27
N ALA A 9 8.73 43.99 25.95
CA ALA A 9 7.69 43.63 24.97
C ALA A 9 8.16 42.75 23.81
N PHE A 10 9.47 42.51 23.62
CA PHE A 10 9.98 41.77 22.46
C PHE A 10 10.47 40.34 22.73
N LEU A 11 10.45 39.87 23.98
CA LEU A 11 10.90 38.52 24.36
C LEU A 11 9.75 37.50 24.52
N LEU A 12 8.51 37.88 24.25
CA LEU A 12 7.31 37.05 24.47
C LEU A 12 6.70 36.45 23.19
N LEU A 13 7.31 36.66 22.02
CA LEU A 13 6.82 36.14 20.74
C LEU A 13 7.62 34.93 20.20
N ALA A 14 8.68 34.49 20.88
CA ALA A 14 9.52 33.37 20.44
C ALA A 14 9.17 32.00 21.07
N ALA A 15 8.20 31.95 21.99
CA ALA A 15 7.82 30.73 22.71
C ALA A 15 6.55 30.03 22.18
N LEU A 16 5.99 30.52 21.06
CA LEU A 16 4.88 29.88 20.35
C LEU A 16 5.34 29.18 19.06
N SER A 17 6.61 28.77 18.96
CA SER A 17 6.95 27.55 18.23
C SER A 17 6.40 26.35 19.00
N ALA A 18 5.08 26.32 19.11
CA ALA A 18 4.36 25.13 19.49
C ALA A 18 4.79 24.06 18.49
N CYS A 19 5.27 22.95 19.03
CA CYS A 19 5.48 21.70 18.33
C CYS A 19 4.17 21.31 17.65
N THR A 20 3.92 21.81 16.44
CA THR A 20 3.11 21.08 15.47
C THR A 20 4.03 19.96 15.00
N SER A 21 4.22 18.96 15.87
CA SER A 21 4.48 17.61 15.39
C SER A 21 3.29 17.31 14.46
N GLU A 22 3.52 17.49 13.16
CA GLU A 22 2.64 16.97 12.14
C GLU A 22 2.28 15.54 12.56
N PRO A 23 0.99 15.17 12.52
CA PRO A 23 0.62 13.79 12.79
C PRO A 23 1.51 12.92 11.92
N LYS A 24 2.31 12.05 12.54
CA LYS A 24 3.16 11.11 11.84
C LYS A 24 2.24 10.03 11.26
N GLU A 25 1.46 10.44 10.25
CA GLU A 25 0.47 9.65 9.53
C GLU A 25 1.10 8.80 8.43
N ALA A 26 2.41 8.62 8.44
CA ALA A 26 3.05 7.53 7.71
C ALA A 26 2.76 6.23 8.47
N GLY A 27 1.52 5.75 8.38
CA GLY A 27 1.12 4.45 8.90
C GLY A 27 2.02 3.36 8.32
N SER A 28 2.33 2.34 9.11
CA SER A 28 2.98 1.16 8.56
C SER A 28 2.01 0.39 7.66
N THR A 29 2.55 -0.36 6.70
CA THR A 29 1.78 -1.22 5.80
C THR A 29 2.21 -2.66 6.02
N THR A 30 1.27 -3.58 6.18
CA THR A 30 1.59 -5.01 6.17
C THR A 30 1.82 -5.44 4.73
N LEU A 31 2.96 -6.07 4.48
CA LEU A 31 3.35 -6.66 3.22
C LEU A 31 3.23 -8.18 3.34
N THR A 32 2.51 -8.81 2.42
CA THR A 32 2.51 -10.27 2.24
C THR A 32 2.96 -10.60 0.83
N VAL A 33 4.07 -11.31 0.70
CA VAL A 33 4.59 -11.83 -0.57
C VAL A 33 4.18 -13.29 -0.67
N LEU A 34 3.20 -13.57 -1.53
CA LEU A 34 2.73 -14.92 -1.84
C LEU A 34 3.68 -15.54 -2.87
N LEU A 35 4.15 -16.75 -2.57
CA LEU A 35 5.06 -17.47 -3.43
C LEU A 35 4.30 -18.32 -4.45
N ASP A 36 4.96 -18.59 -5.58
CA ASP A 36 4.48 -19.55 -6.58
C ASP A 36 4.29 -20.94 -5.98
N HIS A 37 3.39 -21.72 -6.58
CA HIS A 37 3.06 -23.04 -6.06
C HIS A 37 4.24 -24.03 -6.16
N ASP A 38 5.09 -23.87 -7.16
CA ASP A 38 6.26 -24.70 -7.45
C ASP A 38 7.60 -24.04 -7.02
N VAL A 39 7.54 -23.02 -6.15
CA VAL A 39 8.73 -22.29 -5.69
C VAL A 39 9.79 -23.22 -5.08
N THR A 40 11.03 -23.08 -5.55
CA THR A 40 12.18 -23.84 -5.06
C THR A 40 12.75 -23.24 -3.77
N ALA A 41 13.48 -24.05 -2.99
CA ALA A 41 14.18 -23.54 -1.79
C ALA A 41 15.17 -22.41 -2.11
N ALA A 42 15.80 -22.44 -3.29
CA ALA A 42 16.71 -21.39 -3.75
C ALA A 42 15.95 -20.07 -4.00
N GLN A 43 14.83 -20.11 -4.74
CA GLN A 43 13.98 -18.94 -4.98
C GLN A 43 13.44 -18.38 -3.65
N LYS A 44 12.99 -19.23 -2.72
CA LYS A 44 12.56 -18.79 -1.37
C LYS A 44 13.64 -18.00 -0.64
N SER A 45 14.88 -18.50 -0.66
CA SER A 45 16.03 -17.82 -0.06
C SER A 45 16.30 -16.47 -0.72
N VAL A 46 16.18 -16.38 -2.06
CA VAL A 46 16.31 -15.12 -2.80
C VAL A 46 15.24 -14.11 -2.39
N VAL A 47 13.97 -14.54 -2.31
CA VAL A 47 12.85 -13.68 -1.87
C VAL A 47 13.07 -13.17 -0.44
N GLU A 48 13.46 -14.05 0.49
CA GLU A 48 13.73 -13.66 1.88
C GLU A 48 14.88 -12.65 1.99
N GLN A 49 16.02 -12.96 1.36
CA GLN A 49 17.19 -12.07 1.36
C GLN A 49 16.85 -10.71 0.75
N ARG A 50 16.05 -10.72 -0.33
CA ARG A 50 15.59 -9.50 -0.99
C ARG A 50 14.77 -8.63 -0.03
N LEU A 51 13.78 -9.21 0.65
CA LEU A 51 12.95 -8.50 1.63
C LEU A 51 13.79 -7.94 2.79
N ARG A 52 14.71 -8.75 3.35
CA ARG A 52 15.57 -8.33 4.45
C ARG A 52 16.56 -7.23 4.07
N ALA A 53 16.93 -7.14 2.80
CA ALA A 53 17.83 -6.10 2.28
C ALA A 53 17.10 -4.80 1.87
N MET A 54 15.76 -4.81 1.78
CA MET A 54 15.00 -3.62 1.41
C MET A 54 14.93 -2.62 2.57
N PRO A 55 15.20 -1.34 2.33
CA PRO A 55 15.03 -0.32 3.35
C PRO A 55 13.55 -0.15 3.67
N SER A 56 13.26 0.15 4.93
CA SER A 56 11.89 0.28 5.46
C SER A 56 11.11 -1.04 5.52
N ILE A 57 11.77 -2.20 5.39
CA ILE A 57 11.16 -3.51 5.65
C ILE A 57 11.66 -4.07 6.98
N GLU A 58 10.72 -4.45 7.84
CA GLU A 58 10.99 -5.04 9.14
C GLU A 58 10.18 -6.33 9.36
N GLY A 59 10.63 -7.17 10.29
CA GLY A 59 9.85 -8.31 10.78
C GLY A 59 9.58 -9.42 9.76
N VAL A 60 10.48 -9.64 8.79
CA VAL A 60 10.32 -10.69 7.76
C VAL A 60 10.16 -12.07 8.41
N ALA A 61 8.98 -12.67 8.25
CA ALA A 61 8.60 -13.97 8.77
C ALA A 61 8.02 -14.85 7.66
N PHE A 62 8.46 -16.11 7.60
CA PHE A 62 7.94 -17.09 6.66
C PHE A 62 6.71 -17.79 7.23
N GLU A 63 5.68 -17.97 6.41
CA GLU A 63 4.45 -18.70 6.72
C GLU A 63 4.30 -19.86 5.72
N THR A 64 4.24 -21.08 6.26
CA THR A 64 3.99 -22.29 5.44
C THR A 64 2.53 -22.38 5.04
N ARG A 65 2.23 -23.24 4.05
CA ARG A 65 0.85 -23.56 3.65
C ARG A 65 0.00 -24.06 4.82
N ASP A 66 0.55 -24.94 5.65
CA ASP A 66 -0.13 -25.50 6.82
C ASP A 66 -0.43 -24.43 7.86
N GLN A 67 0.51 -23.50 8.10
CA GLN A 67 0.31 -22.37 9.02
C GLN A 67 -0.77 -21.42 8.51
N ALA A 68 -0.74 -21.08 7.22
CA ALA A 68 -1.75 -20.24 6.58
C ALA A 68 -3.14 -20.90 6.67
N TYR A 69 -3.22 -22.22 6.45
CA TYR A 69 -4.46 -22.99 6.55
C TYR A 69 -5.02 -23.00 7.97
N GLU A 70 -4.18 -23.28 8.97
CA GLU A 70 -4.59 -23.29 10.37
C GLU A 70 -5.04 -21.92 10.86
N LYS A 71 -4.38 -20.84 10.37
CA LYS A 71 -4.82 -19.47 10.65
C LYS A 71 -6.19 -19.20 10.02
N MET A 72 -6.35 -19.48 8.73
CA MET A 72 -7.61 -19.29 8.01
C MET A 72 -8.77 -20.08 8.64
N ARG A 73 -8.51 -21.31 9.11
CA ARG A 73 -9.51 -22.14 9.81
C ARG A 73 -9.96 -21.54 11.15
N LYS A 74 -9.05 -20.86 11.86
CA LYS A 74 -9.39 -20.15 13.11
C LYS A 74 -10.21 -18.89 12.82
N ASP A 75 -9.83 -18.16 11.78
CA ASP A 75 -10.45 -16.87 11.42
C ASP A 75 -11.80 -17.06 10.70
N SER A 76 -12.01 -18.22 10.07
CA SER A 76 -13.23 -18.56 9.33
C SER A 76 -13.65 -20.00 9.61
N PRO A 77 -14.60 -20.24 10.53
CA PRO A 77 -14.98 -21.60 10.94
C PRO A 77 -15.76 -22.37 9.86
N VAL A 78 -16.25 -21.70 8.81
CA VAL A 78 -16.94 -22.31 7.68
C VAL A 78 -16.04 -22.21 6.45
N LEU A 79 -15.17 -23.21 6.26
CA LEU A 79 -14.38 -23.37 5.05
C LEU A 79 -15.07 -24.34 4.09
N PRO A 80 -14.90 -24.17 2.77
CA PRO A 80 -15.28 -25.19 1.79
C PRO A 80 -14.63 -26.54 2.12
N ALA A 81 -15.38 -27.63 1.96
CA ALA A 81 -14.93 -28.97 2.37
C ALA A 81 -13.72 -29.49 1.57
N ASP A 82 -13.49 -28.94 0.38
CA ASP A 82 -12.39 -29.25 -0.53
C ASP A 82 -11.16 -28.37 -0.31
N LEU A 83 -11.26 -27.30 0.49
CA LEU A 83 -10.16 -26.39 0.75
C LEU A 83 -9.18 -27.02 1.75
N GLY A 84 -8.12 -27.65 1.24
CA GLY A 84 -6.96 -28.09 2.02
C GLY A 84 -5.74 -27.16 1.93
N PRO A 85 -4.69 -27.38 2.75
CA PRO A 85 -3.46 -26.58 2.74
C PRO A 85 -2.79 -26.45 1.37
N GLY A 86 -2.90 -27.49 0.53
CA GLY A 86 -2.35 -27.49 -0.83
C GLY A 86 -2.90 -26.40 -1.75
N HIS A 87 -4.04 -25.79 -1.41
CA HIS A 87 -4.63 -24.68 -2.18
C HIS A 87 -4.11 -23.30 -1.76
N LEU A 88 -3.33 -23.22 -0.69
CA LEU A 88 -2.74 -21.97 -0.22
C LEU A 88 -1.29 -21.83 -0.72
N SER A 89 -0.86 -20.59 -0.88
CA SER A 89 0.54 -20.26 -1.13
C SER A 89 1.32 -20.21 0.18
N GLU A 90 2.58 -20.63 0.13
CA GLU A 90 3.55 -20.19 1.15
C GLU A 90 3.74 -18.67 1.01
N SER A 91 4.08 -17.99 2.09
CA SER A 91 4.27 -16.54 2.03
C SER A 91 5.36 -16.02 2.95
N PHE A 92 5.88 -14.84 2.63
CA PHE A 92 6.61 -14.02 3.57
C PHE A 92 5.75 -12.85 4.01
N ARG A 93 5.64 -12.63 5.32
CA ARG A 93 5.02 -11.44 5.91
C ARG A 93 6.10 -10.50 6.42
N ALA A 94 5.89 -9.21 6.21
CA ALA A 94 6.76 -8.16 6.71
C ALA A 94 5.97 -6.86 6.94
N THR A 95 6.62 -5.89 7.55
CA THR A 95 6.08 -4.54 7.74
C THR A 95 6.87 -3.56 6.89
N VAL A 96 6.18 -2.78 6.05
CA VAL A 96 6.74 -1.58 5.43
C VAL A 96 6.57 -0.43 6.42
N THR A 97 7.67 0.07 6.98
CA THR A 97 7.66 1.13 8.00
C THR A 97 7.48 2.54 7.43
N ASP A 98 7.61 2.67 6.11
CA ASP A 98 7.32 3.90 5.37
C ASP A 98 6.31 3.58 4.27
N ALA A 99 5.03 3.91 4.51
CA ALA A 99 3.97 3.65 3.54
C ALA A 99 4.24 4.32 2.18
N SER A 100 4.93 5.46 2.13
CA SER A 100 5.15 6.19 0.88
C SER A 100 5.95 5.38 -0.15
N VAL A 101 6.69 4.35 0.27
CA VAL A 101 7.45 3.46 -0.61
C VAL A 101 6.82 2.09 -0.80
N ALA A 102 5.69 1.80 -0.14
CA ALA A 102 5.09 0.46 -0.15
C ALA A 102 4.65 0.02 -1.56
N GLU A 103 4.16 0.93 -2.39
CA GLU A 103 3.83 0.63 -3.78
C GLU A 103 5.07 0.26 -4.61
N ALA A 104 6.20 0.95 -4.40
CA ALA A 104 7.44 0.59 -5.08
C ALA A 104 7.97 -0.77 -4.60
N VAL A 105 7.83 -1.09 -3.31
CA VAL A 105 8.14 -2.42 -2.77
C VAL A 105 7.28 -3.50 -3.44
N ASP A 106 5.97 -3.28 -3.55
CA ASP A 106 5.03 -4.17 -4.27
C ASP A 106 5.51 -4.47 -5.69
N LEU A 107 5.75 -3.41 -6.48
CA LEU A 107 6.19 -3.55 -7.87
C LEU A 107 7.54 -4.25 -8.00
N VAL A 108 8.49 -3.96 -7.11
CA VAL A 108 9.84 -4.55 -7.16
C VAL A 108 9.84 -6.01 -6.70
N MET A 109 9.02 -6.36 -5.69
CA MET A 109 8.89 -7.74 -5.24
C MET A 109 8.11 -8.60 -6.24
N GLY A 110 7.13 -8.04 -6.93
CA GLY A 110 6.37 -8.73 -7.98
C GLY A 110 7.21 -9.12 -9.21
N MET A 111 8.44 -8.61 -9.35
CA MET A 111 9.39 -9.01 -10.39
C MET A 111 10.37 -10.10 -9.96
N VAL A 112 10.33 -10.53 -8.70
CA VAL A 112 11.28 -11.53 -8.18
C VAL A 112 10.80 -12.93 -8.56
N ASP A 113 11.70 -13.73 -9.14
CA ASP A 113 11.39 -15.12 -9.51
C ASP A 113 10.94 -15.95 -8.29
N GLY A 114 9.85 -16.70 -8.45
CA GLY A 114 9.18 -17.44 -7.38
C GLY A 114 8.14 -16.64 -6.57
N VAL A 115 7.91 -15.37 -6.89
CA VAL A 115 6.82 -14.56 -6.32
C VAL A 115 5.61 -14.62 -7.24
N GLY A 116 4.52 -15.19 -6.73
CA GLY A 116 3.24 -15.25 -7.46
C GLY A 116 2.41 -13.99 -7.31
N ALA A 117 2.41 -13.37 -6.12
CA ALA A 117 1.70 -12.12 -5.88
C ALA A 117 2.25 -11.36 -4.67
N VAL A 118 1.99 -10.05 -4.65
CA VAL A 118 2.27 -9.20 -3.49
C VAL A 118 0.98 -8.51 -3.07
N VAL A 119 0.72 -8.55 -1.76
CA VAL A 119 -0.48 -7.98 -1.14
C VAL A 119 -0.04 -6.96 -0.10
N LEU A 120 -0.57 -5.74 -0.23
CA LEU A 120 -0.43 -4.68 0.76
C LEU A 120 -1.74 -4.56 1.54
N MET A 121 -1.63 -4.43 2.85
CA MET A 121 -2.75 -4.17 3.74
C MET A 121 -2.39 -3.03 4.69
N ILE A 122 -3.36 -2.22 5.07
CA ILE A 122 -3.18 -1.30 6.19
C ILE A 122 -2.85 -2.13 7.42
N ALA A 123 -1.80 -1.76 8.16
CA ALA A 123 -1.47 -2.45 9.39
C ALA A 123 -2.65 -2.39 10.38
N ASP A 124 -2.83 -3.45 11.18
CA ASP A 124 -3.83 -3.47 12.25
C ASP A 124 -3.46 -2.41 13.30
N VAL A 125 -4.06 -1.22 13.16
CA VAL A 125 -3.87 -0.07 14.06
C VAL A 125 -5.18 0.22 14.80
N ASP A 126 -5.07 0.55 16.09
CA ASP A 126 -6.19 0.99 16.93
C ASP A 126 -5.90 2.41 17.47
N PRO A 127 -6.70 3.43 17.11
CA PRO A 127 -7.89 3.35 16.27
C PRO A 127 -7.58 3.16 14.78
N LEU A 128 -8.51 2.54 14.05
CA LEU A 128 -8.48 2.50 12.59
C LEU A 128 -8.46 3.92 12.01
N PRO A 129 -7.75 4.16 10.89
CA PRO A 129 -7.75 5.47 10.24
C PRO A 129 -9.17 5.82 9.78
N SER A 130 -9.52 7.11 9.77
CA SER A 130 -10.85 7.57 9.33
C SER A 130 -11.03 7.48 7.81
N ARG A 131 -9.94 7.37 7.05
CA ARG A 131 -9.92 7.29 5.60
C ARG A 131 -8.94 6.25 5.09
N ILE A 132 -9.20 5.78 3.88
CA ILE A 132 -8.38 4.83 3.13
C ILE A 132 -8.15 5.34 1.72
N GLY A 133 -6.95 5.12 1.19
CA GLY A 133 -6.65 5.34 -0.21
C GLY A 133 -7.04 4.13 -1.05
N VAL A 134 -7.47 4.38 -2.28
CA VAL A 134 -7.79 3.36 -3.27
C VAL A 134 -6.99 3.65 -4.54
N ILE A 135 -6.30 2.63 -5.04
CA ILE A 135 -5.60 2.65 -6.33
C ILE A 135 -6.27 1.61 -7.23
N VAL A 136 -6.91 2.08 -8.30
CA VAL A 136 -7.46 1.26 -9.36
C VAL A 136 -6.45 1.24 -10.51
N ARG A 137 -5.68 0.17 -10.61
CA ARG A 137 -4.70 -0.03 -11.68
C ARG A 137 -5.42 -0.46 -12.95
N LEU A 138 -5.07 0.19 -14.05
CA LEU A 138 -5.61 -0.12 -15.37
C LEU A 138 -4.71 -1.11 -16.08
N GLU A 139 -5.31 -1.96 -16.91
CA GLU A 139 -4.60 -2.84 -17.81
C GLU A 139 -3.66 -2.03 -18.72
N PRO A 140 -2.48 -2.57 -19.10
CA PRO A 140 -1.57 -1.91 -20.03
C PRO A 140 -2.19 -1.54 -21.38
N THR A 141 -3.23 -2.29 -21.77
CA THR A 141 -3.94 -2.17 -23.04
C THR A 141 -5.26 -1.40 -22.90
N ALA A 142 -5.56 -0.85 -21.71
CA ALA A 142 -6.80 -0.12 -21.49
C ALA A 142 -6.92 1.08 -22.43
N THR A 143 -8.05 1.19 -23.11
CA THR A 143 -8.34 2.31 -24.02
C THR A 143 -8.74 3.57 -23.25
N GLY A 144 -8.71 4.71 -23.94
CA GLY A 144 -9.20 5.97 -23.36
C GLY A 144 -10.69 5.92 -22.97
N GLU A 145 -11.50 5.13 -23.67
CA GLU A 145 -12.91 4.90 -23.38
C GLU A 145 -13.10 4.04 -22.13
N GLN A 146 -12.36 2.92 -22.02
CA GLN A 146 -12.37 2.08 -20.81
C GLN A 146 -11.94 2.88 -19.58
N ARG A 147 -10.84 3.65 -19.69
CA ARG A 147 -10.39 4.56 -18.62
C ARG A 147 -11.49 5.54 -18.21
N ALA A 148 -12.17 6.17 -19.17
CA ALA A 148 -13.23 7.13 -18.88
C ALA A 148 -14.44 6.47 -18.19
N ALA A 149 -14.82 5.26 -18.60
CA ALA A 149 -15.89 4.50 -17.98
C ALA A 149 -15.56 4.13 -16.51
N VAL A 150 -14.33 3.70 -16.25
CA VAL A 150 -13.86 3.44 -14.87
C VAL A 150 -13.89 4.73 -14.05
N GLU A 151 -13.37 5.83 -14.58
CA GLU A 151 -13.34 7.13 -13.91
C GLU A 151 -14.75 7.65 -13.58
N GLU A 152 -15.72 7.49 -14.50
CA GLU A 152 -17.13 7.81 -14.28
C GLU A 152 -17.73 6.95 -13.16
N ALA A 153 -17.52 5.63 -13.20
CA ALA A 153 -18.01 4.72 -12.17
C ALA A 153 -17.45 5.05 -10.79
N LEU A 154 -16.17 5.42 -10.71
CA LEU A 154 -15.53 5.83 -9.44
C LEU A 154 -16.09 7.15 -8.90
N ARG A 155 -16.35 8.13 -9.78
CA ARG A 155 -16.98 9.40 -9.37
C ARG A 155 -18.43 9.24 -8.91
N ALA A 156 -19.11 8.20 -9.37
CA ALA A 156 -20.45 7.86 -8.91
C ALA A 156 -20.47 7.19 -7.53
N LEU A 157 -19.32 6.78 -6.99
CA LEU A 157 -19.24 6.17 -5.66
C LEU A 157 -19.55 7.23 -4.58
N PRO A 158 -20.40 6.89 -3.60
CA PRO A 158 -20.66 7.79 -2.49
C PRO A 158 -19.38 8.00 -1.69
N HIS A 159 -19.07 9.26 -1.39
CA HIS A 159 -17.92 9.68 -0.59
C HIS A 159 -16.53 9.45 -1.22
N ALA A 160 -16.45 9.10 -2.51
CA ALA A 160 -15.19 9.15 -3.23
C ALA A 160 -14.71 10.61 -3.34
N GLU A 161 -13.51 10.87 -2.84
CA GLU A 161 -12.87 12.17 -2.89
C GLU A 161 -11.58 12.11 -3.70
N SER A 162 -11.29 13.19 -4.41
CA SER A 162 -10.05 13.36 -5.18
C SER A 162 -9.80 12.24 -6.18
N VAL A 163 -10.82 11.88 -6.99
CA VAL A 163 -10.65 10.93 -8.10
C VAL A 163 -9.74 11.53 -9.16
N GLU A 164 -8.49 11.11 -9.14
CA GLU A 164 -7.40 11.59 -9.99
C GLU A 164 -6.85 10.46 -10.85
N PHE A 165 -6.62 10.76 -12.13
CA PHE A 165 -5.94 9.86 -13.04
C PHE A 165 -4.43 10.14 -12.99
N GLU A 166 -3.65 9.09 -12.80
CA GLU A 166 -2.20 9.11 -12.91
C GLU A 166 -1.78 8.20 -14.07
N ASP A 167 -1.13 8.77 -15.08
CA ASP A 167 -0.56 7.95 -16.16
C ASP A 167 0.68 7.19 -15.69
N ARG A 168 1.11 6.21 -16.51
CA ARG A 168 2.22 5.31 -16.18
C ARG A 168 3.53 6.06 -15.89
N ASP A 169 3.84 7.08 -16.67
CA ASP A 169 5.11 7.79 -16.61
C ASP A 169 5.12 8.73 -15.39
N ALA A 170 3.98 9.37 -15.10
CA ALA A 170 3.76 10.12 -13.87
C ALA A 170 3.89 9.23 -12.62
N ALA A 171 3.27 8.04 -12.63
CA ALA A 171 3.38 7.06 -11.56
C ALA A 171 4.84 6.65 -11.30
N TYR A 172 5.58 6.36 -12.37
CA TYR A 172 7.00 6.04 -12.27
C TYR A 172 7.80 7.20 -11.67
N GLU A 173 7.61 8.43 -12.14
CA GLU A 173 8.34 9.58 -11.61
C GLU A 173 8.02 9.87 -10.14
N ARG A 174 6.75 9.74 -9.72
CA ARG A 174 6.36 9.87 -8.30
C ARG A 174 7.06 8.80 -7.45
N LEU A 175 6.95 7.53 -7.82
CA LEU A 175 7.57 6.42 -7.08
C LEU A 175 9.10 6.55 -7.04
N ARG A 176 9.72 6.91 -8.15
CA ARG A 176 11.17 7.15 -8.23
C ARG A 176 11.60 8.26 -7.28
N LYS A 177 10.83 9.35 -7.18
CA LYS A 177 11.08 10.45 -6.21
C LYS A 177 10.89 9.99 -4.77
N GLN A 178 9.82 9.25 -4.45
CA GLN A 178 9.57 8.71 -3.11
C GLN A 178 10.67 7.74 -2.65
N CYS A 179 11.26 7.00 -3.60
CA CYS A 179 12.36 6.08 -3.33
C CYS A 179 13.75 6.74 -3.22
N GLN A 180 13.88 8.06 -3.38
CA GLN A 180 15.18 8.72 -3.26
C GLN A 180 15.77 8.55 -1.86
N GLY A 181 17.01 8.09 -1.80
CA GLY A 181 17.69 7.78 -0.52
C GLY A 181 17.21 6.49 0.15
N LYS A 182 16.31 5.73 -0.47
CA LYS A 182 15.77 4.45 0.05
C LYS A 182 16.51 3.27 -0.57
N GLY A 183 17.84 3.28 -0.44
CA GLY A 183 18.73 2.25 -0.95
C GLY A 183 18.53 1.94 -2.44
N ASP A 184 18.55 0.67 -2.81
CA ASP A 184 18.44 0.22 -4.20
C ASP A 184 17.00 0.23 -4.75
N LEU A 185 16.01 0.68 -3.97
CA LEU A 185 14.61 0.61 -4.39
C LEU A 185 14.36 1.45 -5.64
N ALA A 186 14.89 2.68 -5.68
CA ALA A 186 14.77 3.57 -6.83
C ALA A 186 15.43 2.98 -8.10
N THR A 187 16.59 2.33 -7.95
CA THR A 187 17.34 1.73 -9.06
C THR A 187 16.67 0.49 -9.63
N LYS A 188 15.90 -0.23 -8.80
CA LYS A 188 15.24 -1.47 -9.19
C LYS A 188 13.80 -1.27 -9.65
N LEU A 189 13.23 -0.09 -9.42
CA LEU A 189 11.96 0.29 -10.01
C LEU A 189 12.10 0.39 -11.54
N ASN A 190 11.16 -0.21 -12.25
CA ASN A 190 11.13 -0.21 -13.71
C ASN A 190 9.85 0.48 -14.20
N SER A 191 9.97 1.43 -15.13
CA SER A 191 8.82 2.12 -15.73
C SER A 191 7.90 1.20 -16.54
N GLN A 192 8.38 0.00 -16.93
CA GLN A 192 7.56 -1.00 -17.62
C GLN A 192 6.59 -1.73 -16.69
N VAL A 193 6.86 -1.77 -15.38
CA VAL A 193 5.98 -2.41 -14.39
C VAL A 193 5.05 -1.44 -13.70
N THR A 194 5.28 -0.12 -13.82
CA THR A 194 4.27 0.85 -13.40
C THR A 194 3.07 0.76 -14.32
N ARG A 195 1.91 1.15 -13.78
CA ARG A 195 0.61 1.11 -14.47
C ARG A 195 -0.05 2.47 -14.35
N ALA A 196 -0.82 2.83 -15.37
CA ALA A 196 -1.76 3.93 -15.21
C ALA A 196 -2.80 3.55 -14.16
N SER A 197 -3.27 4.53 -13.38
CA SER A 197 -4.19 4.27 -12.28
C SER A 197 -5.15 5.42 -12.04
N LEU A 198 -6.31 5.09 -11.47
CA LEU A 198 -7.21 6.05 -10.85
C LEU A 198 -7.05 5.95 -9.34
N ARG A 199 -6.80 7.08 -8.69
CA ARG A 199 -6.47 7.21 -7.28
C ARG A 199 -7.52 8.05 -6.60
N PHE A 200 -7.99 7.64 -5.42
CA PHE A 200 -8.99 8.39 -4.66
C PHE A 200 -9.03 7.95 -3.20
N GLN A 201 -9.73 8.72 -2.38
CA GLN A 201 -9.91 8.41 -0.96
C GLN A 201 -11.37 8.04 -0.67
N LEU A 202 -11.56 7.13 0.29
CA LEU A 202 -12.86 6.78 0.86
C LEU A 202 -12.84 6.86 2.39
N PRO A 203 -13.97 7.13 3.04
CA PRO A 203 -14.08 7.00 4.49
C PRO A 203 -14.03 5.53 4.91
N LEU A 204 -13.22 5.22 5.92
CA LEU A 204 -13.13 3.88 6.49
C LEU A 204 -14.13 3.74 7.65
N ASN A 205 -15.41 3.63 7.28
CA ASN A 205 -16.47 3.41 8.25
C ASN A 205 -16.47 1.91 8.58
N GLY A 206 -16.22 1.52 9.84
CA GLY A 206 -16.05 0.13 10.29
C GLY A 206 -17.23 -0.85 10.07
N LYS A 207 -18.14 -0.55 9.12
CA LYS A 207 -19.25 -1.38 8.67
C LYS A 207 -19.33 -1.33 7.14
N GLY A 208 -18.86 -2.36 6.44
CA GLY A 208 -19.18 -2.57 5.03
C GLY A 208 -18.05 -3.10 4.15
N ARG A 209 -18.44 -3.60 2.98
CA ARG A 209 -17.53 -3.91 1.86
C ARG A 209 -17.10 -2.57 1.26
N PHE A 210 -15.81 -2.26 1.29
CA PHE A 210 -15.28 -0.92 0.97
C PHE A 210 -15.41 -0.51 -0.50
N MET A 211 -15.54 -1.49 -1.40
CA MET A 211 -15.69 -1.27 -2.83
C MET A 211 -16.80 -2.16 -3.39
N PRO A 212 -17.66 -1.64 -4.27
CA PRO A 212 -18.59 -2.48 -5.02
C PRO A 212 -17.79 -3.48 -5.88
N PRO A 213 -18.08 -4.79 -5.84
CA PRO A 213 -17.38 -5.80 -6.64
C PRO A 213 -17.50 -5.55 -8.15
N GLU A 214 -18.40 -4.67 -8.57
CA GLU A 214 -18.59 -4.22 -9.94
C GLU A 214 -17.38 -3.45 -10.47
N ILE A 215 -16.67 -2.68 -9.63
CA ILE A 215 -15.49 -1.90 -10.07
C ILE A 215 -14.37 -2.84 -10.53
N GLU A 216 -14.12 -3.93 -9.81
CA GLU A 216 -13.11 -4.94 -10.17
C GLU A 216 -13.44 -5.69 -11.47
N ARG A 217 -14.68 -5.58 -11.95
CA ARG A 217 -15.19 -6.25 -13.15
C ARG A 217 -15.32 -5.32 -14.36
N LEU A 218 -14.99 -4.04 -14.21
CA LEU A 218 -15.02 -3.10 -15.32
C LEU A 218 -13.90 -3.42 -16.31
N ASP A 219 -14.23 -3.34 -17.60
CA ASP A 219 -13.25 -3.55 -18.66
C ASP A 219 -12.07 -2.58 -18.53
N GLY A 220 -10.86 -3.10 -18.64
CA GLY A 220 -9.63 -2.32 -18.50
C GLY A 220 -9.15 -2.12 -17.06
N VAL A 221 -9.81 -2.69 -16.04
CA VAL A 221 -9.30 -2.74 -14.66
C VAL A 221 -8.43 -3.99 -14.47
N GLU A 222 -7.17 -3.79 -14.10
CA GLU A 222 -6.24 -4.88 -13.75
C GLU A 222 -6.39 -5.28 -12.28
N ALA A 223 -6.48 -4.28 -11.39
CA ALA A 223 -6.54 -4.51 -9.96
C ALA A 223 -7.11 -3.32 -9.20
N VAL A 224 -7.79 -3.60 -8.09
CA VAL A 224 -8.13 -2.61 -7.06
C VAL A 224 -7.27 -2.87 -5.83
N ARG A 225 -6.67 -1.82 -5.28
CA ARG A 225 -5.80 -1.87 -4.09
C ARG A 225 -6.30 -0.89 -3.04
N LEU A 226 -6.48 -1.39 -1.82
CA LEU A 226 -6.77 -0.59 -0.64
C LEU A 226 -5.44 -0.30 0.09
N VAL A 227 -5.13 0.97 0.29
CA VAL A 227 -3.81 1.44 0.76
C VAL A 227 -3.94 2.54 1.81
N PRO A 228 -2.95 2.75 2.68
CA PRO A 228 -2.88 3.98 3.47
C PRO A 228 -2.97 5.23 2.60
N VAL A 229 -3.64 6.28 3.09
CA VAL A 229 -3.79 7.55 2.35
C VAL A 229 -2.43 8.17 1.97
N ALA A 230 -1.40 7.94 2.78
CA ALA A 230 -0.03 8.38 2.51
C ALA A 230 0.60 7.80 1.22
N MET A 231 -0.05 6.83 0.56
CA MET A 231 0.39 6.24 -0.71
C MET A 231 -0.21 6.91 -1.95
N LEU A 232 -1.23 7.76 -1.81
CA LEU A 232 -1.85 8.46 -2.94
C LEU A 232 -0.93 9.58 -3.44
#